data_AF-A0A5N3S2F4-F1
#
_entry.id   AF-A0A5N3S2F4-F1
#
_cell.length_a   1.000
_cell.length_b   1.000
_cell.length_c   1.000
_cell.angle_alpha   90.00
_cell.angle_beta   90.00
_cell.angle_gamma   90.00
#
_symmetry.space_group_name_H-M   'P 1'
#
loop_
_entity.id
_entity.type
_entity.pdbx_description
1 polymer ?
#
loop_
_entity_poly.entity_id
_entity_poly.type
_entity_poly.pdbx_seq_one_letter_code
_entity_poly.pdbx_strand_id
1 'polypeptide(L)'
;MTDYNFETLNDMEFEELANDLISKKLDVFVERFKPGKDLGVDGRFFTPDGGEAIIQSKHYLKSGYDALLRHCKKTEADKVRKLNPTRYILFVQFL
;
A
#
# COMPACT_ATOMS: atom_id res chain seq x y z
N MET A 1 19.54 -23.61 5.78
CA MET A 1 18.20 -23.02 5.94
C MET A 1 18.01 -22.11 4.75
N THR A 2 16.93 -22.24 4.00
CA THR A 2 16.61 -21.26 2.97
C THR A 2 16.34 -19.95 3.69
N ASP A 3 17.15 -18.92 3.47
CA ASP A 3 16.90 -17.59 4.01
C ASP A 3 15.53 -17.12 3.49
N TYR A 4 14.52 -17.21 4.34
CA TYR A 4 13.15 -16.81 4.04
C TYR A 4 13.08 -15.29 4.15
N ASN A 5 13.61 -14.62 3.13
CA ASN A 5 13.53 -13.17 3.03
C ASN A 5 12.40 -12.78 2.06
N PHE A 6 11.76 -11.65 2.31
CA PHE A 6 10.69 -11.15 1.44
C PHE A 6 11.25 -10.47 0.17
N GLU A 7 12.55 -10.61 -0.10
CA GLU A 7 13.20 -10.01 -1.27
C GLU A 7 12.77 -10.64 -2.59
N THR A 8 12.23 -11.86 -2.53
CA THR A 8 11.73 -12.58 -3.70
C THR A 8 10.34 -12.12 -4.13
N LEU A 9 9.62 -11.35 -3.31
CA LEU A 9 8.29 -10.86 -3.67
C LEU A 9 8.42 -9.84 -4.80
N ASN A 10 7.68 -10.04 -5.88
CA ASN A 10 7.49 -8.98 -6.87
C ASN A 10 6.47 -7.94 -6.35
N ASP A 11 6.34 -6.81 -7.06
CA ASP A 11 5.47 -5.70 -6.63
C ASP A 11 4.00 -6.13 -6.44
N MET A 12 3.50 -7.05 -7.27
CA MET A 12 2.13 -7.57 -7.17
C MET A 12 1.96 -8.50 -5.98
N GLU A 13 2.91 -9.42 -5.74
CA GLU A 13 2.87 -10.30 -4.56
C GLU A 13 2.98 -9.50 -3.26
N PHE A 14 3.77 -8.42 -3.26
CA PHE A 14 3.88 -7.52 -2.11
C PHE A 14 2.59 -6.73 -1.85
N GLU A 15 1.93 -6.26 -2.91
CA GLU A 15 0.61 -5.63 -2.83
C GLU A 15 -0.44 -6.59 -2.25
N GLU A 16 -0.49 -7.83 -2.74
CA GLU A 16 -1.43 -8.85 -2.25
C GLU A 16 -1.20 -9.14 -0.77
N LEU A 17 0.07 -9.31 -0.37
CA LEU A 17 0.46 -9.50 1.02
C LEU A 17 0.04 -8.32 1.90
N ALA A 18 0.28 -7.08 1.44
CA ALA A 18 -0.10 -5.87 2.17
C ALA A 18 -1.62 -5.83 2.42
N ASN A 19 -2.40 -6.08 1.38
CA ASN A 19 -3.86 -6.10 1.45
C ASN A 19 -4.38 -7.20 2.39
N ASP A 20 -3.82 -8.40 2.34
CA ASP A 20 -4.20 -9.51 3.21
C ASP A 20 -3.85 -9.27 4.68
N LEU A 21 -2.66 -8.72 4.95
CA LEU A 21 -2.25 -8.38 6.30
C LEU A 21 -3.13 -7.27 6.89
N ILE A 22 -3.46 -6.24 6.11
CA ILE A 22 -4.30 -5.13 6.56
C ILE A 22 -5.75 -5.61 6.79
N SER A 23 -6.30 -6.36 5.84
CA SER A 23 -7.61 -7.02 5.95
C SER A 23 -7.73 -7.79 7.26
N LYS A 24 -6.75 -8.67 7.52
CA LYS A 24 -6.73 -9.49 8.74
C LYS A 24 -6.45 -8.68 10.01
N LYS A 25 -5.61 -7.65 9.95
CA LYS A 25 -5.24 -6.84 11.12
C LYS A 25 -6.39 -5.93 11.58
N LEU A 26 -7.17 -5.43 10.63
CA LEU A 26 -8.27 -4.50 10.89
C LEU A 26 -9.65 -5.15 10.88
N ASP A 27 -9.73 -6.45 10.53
CA ASP A 27 -10.98 -7.19 10.35
C ASP A 27 -11.94 -6.51 9.35
N VAL A 28 -11.38 -6.15 8.19
CA VAL A 28 -12.11 -5.44 7.13
C VAL A 28 -11.97 -6.16 5.79
N PHE A 29 -12.99 -6.07 4.95
CA PHE A 29 -12.88 -6.50 3.56
C PHE A 29 -12.15 -5.43 2.73
N VAL A 30 -10.99 -5.78 2.19
CA VAL A 30 -10.21 -4.91 1.30
C VAL A 30 -10.57 -5.21 -0.16
N GLU A 31 -11.14 -4.22 -0.85
CA GLU A 31 -11.32 -4.22 -2.29
C GLU A 31 -9.98 -4.05 -3.00
N ARG A 32 -9.73 -4.91 -4.00
CA ARG A 32 -8.55 -4.86 -4.88
C ARG A 32 -8.96 -4.43 -6.28
N PHE A 33 -8.11 -3.67 -6.94
CA PHE A 33 -8.39 -3.15 -8.29
C PHE A 33 -7.49 -3.78 -9.33
N LYS A 34 -8.03 -3.98 -10.53
CA LYS A 34 -7.21 -4.44 -11.66
C LYS A 34 -6.31 -3.30 -12.14
N PRO A 35 -5.12 -3.60 -12.67
CA PRO A 35 -4.22 -2.61 -13.25
C PRO A 35 -4.94 -1.68 -14.24
N GLY A 36 -4.78 -0.36 -14.06
CA GLY A 36 -5.25 0.66 -14.99
C GLY A 36 -6.70 1.13 -14.83
N LYS A 37 -7.45 0.61 -13.84
CA LYS A 37 -8.86 0.99 -13.64
C LYS A 37 -9.08 2.06 -12.56
N ASP A 38 -8.20 2.09 -11.58
CA ASP A 38 -8.30 2.96 -10.42
C ASP A 38 -7.12 3.93 -10.40
N LEU A 39 -7.22 5.02 -9.65
CA LEU A 39 -6.28 6.16 -9.62
C LEU A 39 -4.85 5.83 -9.13
N GLY A 40 -4.42 4.57 -9.29
CA GLY A 40 -3.16 4.01 -8.85
C GLY A 40 -3.14 3.69 -7.37
N VAL A 41 -4.27 3.23 -6.82
CA VAL A 41 -4.41 2.71 -5.45
C VAL A 41 -4.36 1.19 -5.46
N ASP A 42 -3.77 0.62 -4.42
CA ASP A 42 -3.45 -0.82 -4.36
C ASP A 42 -4.53 -1.59 -3.58
N GLY A 43 -5.26 -0.89 -2.70
CA GLY A 43 -6.42 -1.43 -2.01
C GLY A 43 -7.31 -0.34 -1.42
N ARG A 44 -8.57 -0.69 -1.16
CA ARG A 44 -9.54 0.19 -0.48
C ARG A 44 -10.42 -0.59 0.47
N PHE A 45 -10.85 0.04 1.55
CA PHE A 45 -11.97 -0.44 2.35
C PHE A 45 -12.77 0.75 2.89
N PHE A 46 -13.96 0.48 3.41
CA PHE A 46 -14.80 1.49 4.06
C PHE A 46 -14.78 1.30 5.57
N THR A 47 -14.64 2.38 6.31
CA THR A 47 -14.73 2.38 7.76
C THR A 47 -16.21 2.28 8.20
N PRO A 48 -16.50 1.84 9.44
CA PRO A 48 -17.88 1.69 9.90
C PRO A 48 -18.73 2.97 9.86
N ASP A 49 -18.09 4.13 9.94
CA ASP A 49 -18.69 5.47 9.79
C ASP A 49 -18.86 5.93 8.33
N GLY A 50 -18.59 5.04 7.36
CA GLY A 50 -18.74 5.31 5.92
C GLY A 50 -17.57 6.05 5.28
N GLY A 51 -16.47 6.25 6.01
CA GLY A 51 -15.25 6.85 5.49
C GLY A 51 -14.51 5.92 4.52
N GLU A 52 -13.89 6.49 3.50
CA GLU A 52 -13.04 5.74 2.57
C GLU A 52 -11.62 5.65 3.12
N ALA A 53 -11.08 4.43 3.19
CA ALA A 53 -9.70 4.16 3.54
C ALA A 53 -8.94 3.60 2.34
N ILE A 54 -7.77 4.15 2.06
CA ILE A 54 -6.91 3.76 0.95
C ILE A 54 -5.65 3.08 1.46
N ILE A 55 -5.26 2.01 0.78
CA ILE A 55 -4.02 1.28 0.98
C ILE A 55 -3.12 1.50 -0.23
N GLN A 56 -1.86 1.81 0.05
CA GLN A 56 -0.81 1.87 -0.95
C GLN A 56 0.41 1.08 -0.44
N SER A 57 0.94 0.23 -1.28
CA SER A 57 2.12 -0.58 -1.05
C SER A 57 3.32 -0.02 -1.82
N LYS A 58 4.51 -0.05 -1.21
CA LYS A 58 5.78 0.39 -1.80
C LYS A 58 6.91 -0.56 -1.41
N HIS A 59 7.40 -1.32 -2.39
CA HIS A 59 8.50 -2.27 -2.23
C HIS A 59 9.85 -1.61 -2.62
N TYR A 60 10.53 -0.99 -1.65
CA TYR A 60 11.74 -0.16 -1.84
C TYR A 60 13.04 -0.83 -1.37
N LEU A 61 13.05 -2.16 -1.34
CA LEU A 61 14.11 -2.98 -0.75
C LEU A 61 15.52 -2.64 -1.29
N LYS A 62 15.64 -2.33 -2.59
CA LYS A 62 16.91 -1.96 -3.24
C LYS A 62 17.25 -0.47 -3.19
N SER A 63 16.26 0.38 -2.88
CA SER A 63 16.38 1.85 -3.00
C SER A 63 16.53 2.55 -1.65
N GLY A 64 16.16 1.89 -0.56
CA GLY A 64 16.31 2.39 0.81
C GLY A 64 15.34 3.51 1.20
N TYR A 65 15.43 3.92 2.46
CA TYR A 65 14.53 4.88 3.09
C TYR A 65 14.50 6.26 2.41
N ASP A 66 15.66 6.82 2.02
CA ASP A 66 15.72 8.16 1.43
C ASP A 66 14.98 8.26 0.09
N ALA A 67 15.03 7.19 -0.71
CA ALA A 67 14.29 7.11 -1.95
C ALA A 67 12.78 7.03 -1.69
N LEU A 68 12.36 6.23 -0.71
CA LEU A 68 10.97 6.15 -0.28
C LEU A 68 10.47 7.52 0.21
N LEU A 69 11.22 8.20 1.08
CA LEU A 69 10.83 9.50 1.61
C LEU A 69 10.69 10.56 0.51
N ARG A 70 11.61 10.58 -0.46
CA ARG A 70 11.52 11.47 -1.63
C ARG A 70 10.28 11.17 -2.46
N HIS A 71 9.97 9.89 -2.68
CA HIS A 71 8.76 9.47 -3.39
C HIS A 71 7.49 9.90 -2.65
N CYS A 72 7.43 9.71 -1.34
CA CYS A 72 6.31 10.15 -0.52
C CYS A 72 6.07 11.66 -0.66
N LYS A 73 7.15 12.47 -0.60
CA LYS A 73 7.05 13.94 -0.73
C LYS A 73 6.60 14.40 -2.12
N LYS A 74 7.06 13.74 -3.18
CA LYS A 74 6.84 14.18 -4.57
C LYS A 74 5.58 13.60 -5.20
N THR A 75 5.09 12.46 -4.73
CA THR A 75 4.05 11.69 -5.44
C THR A 75 2.93 11.27 -4.51
N GLU A 76 3.23 10.57 -3.41
CA GLU A 76 2.16 10.04 -2.54
C GLU A 76 1.41 11.16 -1.81
N ALA A 77 2.10 12.22 -1.37
CA ALA A 77 1.44 13.36 -0.72
C ALA A 77 0.38 14.03 -1.60
N ASP A 78 0.64 14.15 -2.92
CA ASP A 78 -0.33 14.70 -3.86
C ASP A 78 -1.48 13.73 -4.13
N LYS A 79 -1.23 12.41 -4.15
CA LYS A 79 -2.30 11.41 -4.24
C LYS A 79 -3.22 11.48 -3.02
N VAL A 80 -2.68 11.54 -1.80
CA VAL A 80 -3.48 11.65 -0.57
C VAL A 80 -4.37 12.89 -0.62
N ARG A 81 -3.84 14.03 -1.05
CA ARG A 81 -4.62 15.27 -1.19
C ARG A 81 -5.74 15.14 -2.24
N LYS A 82 -5.47 14.49 -3.37
CA LYS A 82 -6.44 14.31 -4.45
C LYS A 82 -7.56 13.33 -4.10
N LEU A 83 -7.20 12.22 -3.45
CA LEU A 83 -8.15 11.19 -3.03
C LEU A 83 -8.94 11.62 -1.78
N ASN A 84 -8.33 12.46 -0.92
CA ASN A 84 -8.88 12.95 0.34
C ASN A 84 -9.56 11.84 1.19
N PRO A 85 -8.89 10.70 1.44
CA PRO A 85 -9.49 9.61 2.18
C PRO A 85 -9.55 9.93 3.67
N THR A 86 -10.48 9.30 4.39
CA THR A 86 -10.58 9.39 5.84
C THR A 86 -9.37 8.74 6.52
N ARG A 87 -8.77 7.73 5.86
CA ARG A 87 -7.55 7.07 6.32
C ARG A 87 -6.68 6.67 5.14
N TYR A 88 -5.37 6.90 5.25
CA TYR A 88 -4.40 6.46 4.26
C TYR A 88 -3.35 5.59 4.92
N ILE A 89 -3.20 4.35 4.44
CA ILE A 89 -2.25 3.36 4.96
C ILE A 89 -1.18 3.13 3.91
N LEU A 90 0.06 3.48 4.25
CA LEU A 90 1.22 3.19 3.44
C LEU A 90 1.94 1.96 4.00
N PHE A 91 1.88 0.84 3.27
CA PHE A 91 2.61 -0.38 3.59
C PHE A 91 3.95 -0.38 2.86
N VAL A 92 5.05 -0.48 3.60
CA VAL A 92 6.39 -0.27 3.05
C VAL A 92 7.34 -1.37 3.46
N GLN A 93 8.26 -1.66 2.57
CA GLN A 93 9.45 -2.43 2.86
C GLN A 93 10.66 -1.67 2.32
N PHE A 94 11.63 -1.43 3.19
CA PHE A 94 12.91 -0.82 2.86
C PHE A 94 13.98 -1.44 3.77
N LEU A 95 15.22 -1.50 3.27
CA LEU A 95 16.41 -1.81 4.07
C LEU A 95 17.08 -0.51 4.53
#